data_AF-A0A0F9HCA6-F1
#
_entry.id   AF-A0A0F9HCA6-F1
#
_cell.length_a   1.000
_cell.length_b   1.000
_cell.length_c   1.000
_cell.angle_alpha   90.00
_cell.angle_beta   90.00
_cell.angle_gamma   90.00
#
_symmetry.space_group_name_H-M   'P 1'
#
loop_
_entity.id
_entity.type
_entity.pdbx_description
1 polymer ?
#
loop_
_entity_poly.entity_id
_entity_poly.type
_entity_poly.pdbx_seq_one_letter_code
_entity_poly.pdbx_strand_id
1 'polypeptide(L)'
;MFEELNELFQSSTSKPTFETVHVILAIFIFGENLKGIGRYSLAKELLLGEGSAKTLLRRLKEQIKFISLIENEKRKGHVLTRLGLEYLSKIRKFIPIIKRGEISVLKNVVVKPENGNIYFCLVKKVNTKITDGVAQRDAAIKINGSGATCLVFNGSSLVFPSKFFALGERDLIVLDSNILRYFNSQIMRQGLNLEIEDIIIVGSGENPQKARLATLNAALTLL
;
A
#
# COMPACT_ATOMS: atom_id res chain seq x y z
N MET A 1 -11.31 -1.29 10.10
CA MET A 1 -11.42 -0.46 8.87
C MET A 1 -12.00 -1.20 7.64
N PHE A 2 -11.88 -2.53 7.53
CA PHE A 2 -12.16 -3.25 6.27
C PHE A 2 -13.43 -4.12 6.29
N GLU A 3 -14.38 -3.82 7.18
CA GLU A 3 -15.56 -4.68 7.37
C GLU A 3 -16.41 -4.80 6.11
N GLU A 4 -16.51 -3.73 5.31
CA GLU A 4 -17.25 -3.75 4.04
C GLU A 4 -16.65 -4.74 3.01
N LEU A 5 -15.42 -5.22 3.22
CA LEU A 5 -14.76 -6.17 2.33
C LEU A 5 -14.97 -7.64 2.74
N ASN A 6 -15.53 -7.90 3.93
CA ASN A 6 -15.65 -9.26 4.46
C ASN A 6 -16.44 -10.19 3.52
N GLU A 7 -17.49 -9.67 2.87
CA GLU A 7 -18.29 -10.41 1.90
C GLU A 7 -17.46 -10.92 0.71
N LEU A 8 -16.40 -10.19 0.32
CA LEU A 8 -15.52 -10.58 -0.77
C LEU A 8 -14.72 -11.86 -0.49
N PHE A 9 -14.62 -12.29 0.77
CA PHE A 9 -13.86 -13.46 1.18
C PHE A 9 -14.73 -14.67 1.50
N GLN A 10 -16.05 -14.49 1.60
CA GLN A 10 -17.00 -15.57 1.83
C GLN A 10 -17.12 -16.44 0.58
N SER A 11 -17.07 -17.76 0.76
CA SER A 11 -17.17 -18.73 -0.33
C SER A 11 -17.66 -20.07 0.21
N SER A 12 -18.66 -20.67 -0.43
CA SER A 12 -19.23 -21.97 -0.05
C SER A 12 -18.38 -23.17 -0.48
N THR A 13 -17.40 -22.96 -1.36
CA THR A 13 -16.59 -24.05 -1.96
C THR A 13 -15.11 -23.95 -1.59
N SER A 14 -14.46 -22.83 -1.89
CA SER A 14 -13.03 -22.63 -1.56
C SER A 14 -12.70 -21.17 -1.27
N LYS A 15 -11.74 -20.94 -0.35
CA LYS A 15 -11.27 -19.58 -0.03
C LYS A 15 -10.70 -18.91 -1.28
N PRO A 16 -11.00 -17.62 -1.51
CA PRO A 16 -10.37 -16.88 -2.61
C PRO A 16 -8.85 -16.88 -2.49
N THR A 17 -8.18 -16.90 -3.64
CA THR A 17 -6.71 -16.88 -3.74
C THR A 17 -6.11 -15.46 -3.74
N PHE A 18 -6.93 -14.46 -3.42
CA PHE A 18 -6.49 -13.09 -3.20
C PHE A 18 -6.75 -12.69 -1.75
N GLU A 19 -5.85 -11.87 -1.20
CA GLU A 19 -5.98 -11.22 0.12
C GLU A 19 -6.48 -9.77 0.03
N THR A 20 -6.81 -9.17 1.18
CA THR A 20 -7.25 -7.76 1.33
C THR A 20 -6.35 -6.77 0.61
N VAL A 21 -5.02 -6.94 0.64
CA VAL A 21 -4.10 -6.07 -0.08
C VAL A 21 -4.35 -6.01 -1.59
N HIS A 22 -4.75 -7.12 -2.23
CA HIS A 22 -5.08 -7.11 -3.66
C HIS A 22 -6.36 -6.32 -3.92
N VAL A 23 -7.35 -6.43 -3.04
CA VAL A 23 -8.60 -5.66 -3.12
C VAL A 23 -8.30 -4.17 -3.02
N ILE A 24 -7.54 -3.77 -1.98
CA ILE A 24 -7.20 -2.36 -1.77
C ILE A 24 -6.34 -1.83 -2.91
N LEU A 25 -5.33 -2.57 -3.35
CA LEU A 25 -4.47 -2.15 -4.46
C LEU A 25 -5.27 -2.02 -5.77
N ALA A 26 -6.23 -2.92 -6.03
CA ALA A 26 -7.12 -2.80 -7.18
C ALA A 26 -7.90 -1.48 -7.14
N ILE A 27 -8.46 -1.11 -5.99
CA ILE A 27 -9.21 0.15 -5.82
C ILE A 27 -8.31 1.37 -6.06
N PHE A 28 -7.06 1.36 -5.58
CA PHE A 28 -6.07 2.40 -5.93
C PHE A 28 -5.81 2.46 -7.43
N ILE A 29 -5.57 1.32 -8.07
CA ILE A 29 -5.30 1.24 -9.52
C ILE A 29 -6.49 1.75 -10.34
N PHE A 30 -7.73 1.41 -9.98
CA PHE A 30 -8.91 1.95 -10.66
C PHE A 30 -9.02 3.47 -10.49
N GLY A 31 -8.72 3.99 -9.29
CA GLY A 31 -8.67 5.44 -9.04
C GLY A 31 -7.59 6.18 -9.83
N GLU A 32 -6.49 5.50 -10.18
CA GLU A 32 -5.43 6.02 -11.04
C GLU A 32 -5.78 5.91 -12.55
N ASN A 33 -6.74 5.05 -12.91
CA ASN A 33 -7.09 4.73 -14.30
C ASN A 33 -8.56 5.07 -14.61
N LEU A 34 -8.88 6.38 -14.64
CA LEU A 34 -10.25 6.87 -14.89
C LEU A 34 -10.84 6.42 -16.24
N LYS A 35 -10.00 6.08 -17.22
CA LYS A 35 -10.41 5.56 -18.54
C LYS A 35 -10.67 4.04 -18.53
N GLY A 36 -10.58 3.41 -17.36
CA GLY A 36 -10.78 1.98 -17.16
C GLY A 36 -9.53 1.15 -17.36
N ILE A 37 -9.45 0.04 -16.62
CA ILE A 37 -8.40 -0.97 -16.75
C ILE A 37 -9.01 -2.34 -17.06
N GLY A 38 -8.37 -3.06 -17.99
CA GLY A 38 -8.79 -4.41 -18.39
C GLY A 38 -8.35 -5.49 -17.39
N ARG A 39 -8.99 -6.66 -17.46
CA ARG A 39 -8.72 -7.80 -16.56
C ARG A 39 -7.27 -8.25 -16.60
N TYR A 40 -6.67 -8.38 -17.78
CA TYR A 40 -5.29 -8.87 -17.93
C TYR A 40 -4.27 -7.88 -17.34
N SER A 41 -4.45 -6.59 -17.59
CA SER A 41 -3.62 -5.54 -17.01
C SER A 41 -3.72 -5.52 -15.48
N LEU A 42 -4.94 -5.63 -14.95
CA LEU A 42 -5.15 -5.69 -13.50
C LEU A 42 -4.52 -6.95 -12.88
N ALA A 43 -4.69 -8.12 -13.51
CA ALA A 43 -4.11 -9.38 -13.05
C ALA A 43 -2.58 -9.28 -12.95
N LYS A 44 -1.94 -8.68 -13.96
CA LYS A 44 -0.50 -8.44 -13.99
C LYS A 44 -0.05 -7.50 -12.86
N GLU A 45 -0.75 -6.38 -12.67
CA GLU A 45 -0.41 -5.42 -11.60
C GLU A 45 -0.57 -6.00 -10.19
N LEU A 46 -1.51 -6.93 -10.01
CA LEU A 46 -1.79 -7.58 -8.72
C LEU A 46 -1.05 -8.91 -8.53
N LEU A 47 -0.29 -9.39 -9.52
CA LEU A 47 0.33 -10.73 -9.53
C LEU A 47 -0.67 -11.87 -9.25
N LEU A 48 -1.89 -11.71 -9.75
CA LEU A 48 -2.96 -12.70 -9.60
C LEU A 48 -3.07 -13.56 -10.86
N GLY A 49 -3.38 -14.84 -10.66
CA GLY A 49 -3.80 -15.72 -11.76
C GLY A 49 -5.11 -15.25 -12.40
N GLU A 50 -5.36 -15.63 -13.66
CA GLU A 50 -6.52 -15.14 -14.41
C GLU A 50 -7.86 -15.44 -13.73
N GLY A 51 -8.00 -16.65 -13.16
CA GLY A 51 -9.19 -17.05 -12.41
C GLY A 51 -9.42 -16.21 -11.16
N SER A 52 -8.35 -15.89 -10.43
CA SER A 52 -8.36 -15.03 -9.24
C SER A 52 -8.76 -13.61 -9.60
N ALA A 53 -8.17 -13.04 -10.65
CA ALA A 53 -8.50 -11.70 -11.13
C ALA A 53 -9.94 -11.61 -11.66
N LYS A 54 -10.41 -12.62 -12.40
CA LYS A 54 -11.81 -12.72 -12.84
C LYS A 54 -12.76 -12.74 -11.63
N THR A 55 -12.42 -13.52 -10.61
CA THR A 55 -13.23 -13.62 -9.39
C THR A 55 -13.23 -12.31 -8.62
N LEU A 56 -12.07 -11.67 -8.43
CA LEU A 56 -11.96 -10.37 -7.77
C LEU A 56 -12.83 -9.31 -8.46
N LEU A 57 -12.70 -9.17 -9.79
CA LEU A 57 -13.50 -8.22 -10.56
C LEU A 57 -15.00 -8.49 -10.42
N ARG A 58 -15.40 -9.75 -10.55
CA ARG A 58 -16.80 -10.15 -10.41
C ARG A 58 -17.35 -9.76 -9.04
N ARG A 59 -16.63 -10.08 -7.96
CA ARG A 59 -17.04 -9.77 -6.58
C ARG A 59 -17.08 -8.25 -6.31
N LEU A 60 -16.07 -7.50 -6.77
CA LEU A 60 -16.05 -6.04 -6.68
C LEU A 60 -17.24 -5.39 -7.40
N LYS A 61 -17.68 -5.95 -8.54
CA LYS A 61 -18.79 -5.44 -9.34
C LYS A 61 -20.16 -5.86 -8.78
N GLU A 62 -20.33 -7.13 -8.47
CA GLU A 62 -21.64 -7.73 -8.20
C GLU A 62 -22.01 -7.71 -6.71
N GLN A 63 -21.05 -7.95 -5.81
CA GLN A 63 -21.31 -8.05 -4.37
C GLN A 63 -21.31 -6.66 -3.74
N ILE A 64 -20.17 -5.97 -3.80
CA ILE A 64 -20.00 -4.68 -3.11
C ILE A 64 -20.21 -3.45 -4.01
N LYS A 65 -20.39 -3.66 -5.32
CA LYS A 65 -20.71 -2.60 -6.31
C LYS A 65 -19.70 -1.45 -6.37
N PHE A 66 -18.44 -1.69 -6.06
CA PHE A 66 -17.38 -0.68 -6.07
C PHE A 66 -16.87 -0.37 -7.47
N ILE A 67 -17.07 -1.27 -8.44
CA ILE A 67 -16.67 -1.06 -9.83
C ILE A 67 -17.83 -1.29 -10.79
N SER A 68 -17.75 -0.65 -11.95
CA SER A 68 -18.61 -0.89 -13.10
C SER A 68 -17.77 -1.21 -14.34
N LEU A 69 -18.40 -1.83 -15.34
CA LEU A 69 -17.79 -2.04 -16.64
C LEU A 69 -18.07 -0.82 -17.51
N ILE A 70 -17.05 -0.32 -18.18
CA ILE A 70 -17.17 0.63 -19.28
C ILE A 70 -16.71 -0.05 -20.57
N GLU A 71 -17.50 0.10 -21.63
CA GLU A 71 -17.26 -0.50 -22.92
C GLU A 71 -17.56 0.52 -24.01
N ASN A 72 -16.54 0.83 -24.79
CA ASN A 72 -16.62 1.69 -25.96
C ASN A 72 -16.01 0.92 -27.14
N GLU A 73 -16.24 1.38 -28.38
CA GLU A 73 -15.80 0.70 -29.61
C GLU A 73 -14.32 0.25 -29.63
N LYS A 74 -13.44 0.91 -28.86
CA LYS A 74 -12.00 0.65 -28.83
C LYS A 74 -11.50 -0.01 -27.54
N ARG A 75 -12.27 -0.02 -26.44
CA ARG A 75 -11.78 -0.41 -25.10
C ARG A 75 -12.89 -0.98 -24.20
N LYS A 76 -12.55 -2.06 -23.50
CA LYS A 76 -13.37 -2.66 -22.44
C LYS A 76 -12.56 -2.71 -21.14
N GLY A 77 -13.08 -2.11 -20.07
CA GLY A 77 -12.38 -2.03 -18.79
C GLY A 77 -13.31 -1.72 -17.62
N HIS A 78 -12.77 -1.74 -16.41
CA HIS A 78 -13.54 -1.40 -15.21
C HIS A 78 -13.06 -0.09 -14.61
N VAL A 79 -14.00 0.66 -14.03
CA VAL A 79 -13.77 1.93 -13.32
C VAL A 79 -14.46 1.89 -11.96
N LEU A 80 -14.05 2.76 -11.04
CA LEU A 80 -14.75 2.92 -9.77
C LEU A 80 -16.15 3.51 -9.98
N THR A 81 -17.13 2.99 -9.25
CA THR A 81 -18.42 3.64 -9.06
C THR A 81 -18.30 4.75 -8.02
N ARG A 82 -19.40 5.49 -7.76
CA ARG A 82 -19.46 6.44 -6.65
C ARG A 82 -19.11 5.79 -5.30
N LEU A 83 -19.63 4.59 -5.02
CA LEU A 83 -19.32 3.85 -3.79
C LEU A 83 -17.83 3.48 -3.72
N GLY A 84 -17.25 3.05 -4.83
CA GLY A 84 -15.82 2.76 -4.91
C GLY A 84 -14.94 4.00 -4.69
N LEU A 85 -15.35 5.15 -5.22
CA LEU A 85 -14.66 6.44 -5.01
C LEU A 85 -14.76 6.94 -3.57
N GLU A 86 -15.93 6.78 -2.93
CA GLU A 86 -16.13 7.09 -1.51
C GLU A 86 -15.23 6.21 -0.64
N TYR A 87 -15.16 4.92 -0.94
CA TYR A 87 -14.30 3.98 -0.22
C TYR A 87 -12.81 4.28 -0.44
N LEU A 88 -12.39 4.57 -1.69
CA LEU A 88 -11.03 5.02 -1.98
C LEU A 88 -10.69 6.29 -1.19
N SER A 89 -11.62 7.25 -1.14
CA SER A 89 -11.44 8.49 -0.37
C SER A 89 -11.29 8.21 1.13
N LYS A 90 -12.03 7.25 1.70
CA LYS A 90 -11.86 6.82 3.09
C LYS A 90 -10.43 6.30 3.33
N ILE A 91 -9.93 5.42 2.46
CA ILE A 91 -8.59 4.85 2.62
C ILE A 91 -7.50 5.90 2.43
N ARG A 92 -7.67 6.82 1.47
CA ARG A 92 -6.71 7.90 1.21
C ARG A 92 -6.55 8.88 2.38
N LYS A 93 -7.48 8.92 3.34
CA LYS A 93 -7.28 9.67 4.59
C LYS A 93 -6.15 9.08 5.45
N PHE A 94 -5.91 7.78 5.34
CA PHE A 94 -4.87 7.06 6.06
C PHE A 94 -3.65 6.80 5.19
N ILE A 95 -3.83 6.32 3.95
CA ILE A 95 -2.75 6.07 2.99
C ILE A 95 -2.96 6.97 1.77
N PRO A 96 -2.58 8.26 1.84
CA PRO A 96 -2.83 9.20 0.76
C PRO A 96 -2.00 8.92 -0.49
N ILE A 97 -0.81 8.33 -0.34
CA ILE A 97 0.15 8.11 -1.43
C ILE A 97 0.82 6.75 -1.36
N ILE A 98 1.06 6.16 -2.54
CA ILE A 98 1.90 4.98 -2.74
C ILE A 98 2.72 5.26 -4.01
N LYS A 99 4.05 5.29 -3.91
CA LYS A 99 4.94 5.71 -5.01
C LYS A 99 6.16 4.81 -5.11
N ARG A 100 6.75 4.74 -6.30
CA ARG A 100 8.07 4.14 -6.47
C ARG A 100 9.10 4.94 -5.69
N GLY A 101 9.97 4.25 -4.97
CA GLY A 101 11.12 4.84 -4.29
C GLY A 101 12.35 4.84 -5.19
N GLU A 102 13.29 5.74 -4.89
CA GLU A 102 14.57 5.81 -5.59
C GLU A 102 15.63 5.01 -4.84
N ILE A 103 16.14 3.93 -5.46
CA ILE A 103 17.05 2.99 -4.80
C ILE A 103 18.38 3.61 -4.41
N SER A 104 18.91 4.54 -5.21
CA SER A 104 20.14 5.30 -4.94
C SER A 104 20.07 6.03 -3.59
N VAL A 105 18.89 6.54 -3.23
CA VAL A 105 18.63 7.28 -1.99
C VAL A 105 18.25 6.35 -0.84
N LEU A 106 17.42 5.35 -1.12
CA LEU A 106 16.78 4.53 -0.08
C LEU A 106 17.52 3.23 0.25
N LYS A 107 18.66 2.93 -0.38
CA LYS A 107 19.42 1.70 -0.16
C LYS A 107 19.72 1.39 1.31
N ASN A 108 19.94 2.41 2.15
CA ASN A 108 20.31 2.26 3.56
C ASN A 108 19.10 2.04 4.49
N VAL A 109 17.88 2.17 3.98
CA VAL A 109 16.63 1.99 4.76
C VAL A 109 15.79 0.82 4.25
N VAL A 110 16.27 0.10 3.24
CA VAL A 110 15.53 -0.96 2.57
C VAL A 110 16.14 -2.32 2.86
N VAL A 111 15.28 -3.31 3.07
CA VAL A 111 15.68 -4.72 3.16
C VAL A 111 16.07 -5.25 1.78
N LYS A 112 17.28 -5.81 1.65
CA LYS A 112 17.84 -6.40 0.41
C LYS A 112 17.86 -5.42 -0.79
N PRO A 113 18.64 -4.33 -0.70
CA PRO A 113 18.64 -3.27 -1.71
C PRO A 113 19.31 -3.69 -3.03
N GLU A 114 20.28 -4.61 -3.02
CA GLU A 114 21.14 -4.89 -4.19
C GLU A 114 20.44 -5.25 -5.51
N ASN A 115 19.19 -5.74 -5.50
CA ASN A 115 18.40 -6.03 -6.70
C ASN A 115 16.90 -5.70 -6.51
N GLY A 116 16.59 -4.78 -5.58
CA GLY A 116 15.22 -4.52 -5.12
C GLY A 116 14.53 -3.42 -5.90
N ASN A 117 13.29 -3.65 -6.31
CA ASN A 117 12.35 -2.58 -6.60
C ASN A 117 11.81 -2.04 -5.29
N ILE A 118 11.60 -0.73 -5.20
CA ILE A 118 11.15 -0.07 -3.97
C ILE A 118 9.86 0.68 -4.23
N TYR A 119 8.92 0.53 -3.29
CA TYR A 119 7.83 1.47 -3.14
C TYR A 119 7.86 2.03 -1.72
N PHE A 120 7.28 3.21 -1.57
CA PHE A 120 6.96 3.75 -0.26
C PHE A 120 5.52 4.24 -0.22
N CYS A 121 4.97 4.29 0.98
CA CYS A 121 3.71 4.95 1.25
C CYS A 121 3.78 5.75 2.54
N LEU A 122 2.96 6.79 2.61
CA LEU A 122 2.72 7.54 3.83
C LEU A 122 1.48 6.96 4.51
N VAL A 123 1.57 6.72 5.81
CA VAL A 123 0.45 6.31 6.67
C VAL A 123 0.24 7.39 7.71
N LYS A 124 -0.93 8.03 7.67
CA LYS A 124 -1.34 9.11 8.56
C LYS A 124 -2.38 8.64 9.57
N LYS A 125 -2.58 9.42 10.63
CA LYS A 125 -3.65 9.25 11.63
C LYS A 125 -3.63 7.87 12.29
N VAL A 126 -2.43 7.36 12.51
CA VAL A 126 -2.20 6.08 13.15
C VAL A 126 -2.09 6.33 14.64
N ASN A 127 -2.93 5.70 15.46
CA ASN A 127 -2.85 5.82 16.90
C ASN A 127 -1.72 4.90 17.41
N THR A 128 -0.46 5.30 17.18
CA THR A 128 0.82 4.66 17.58
C THR A 128 0.77 3.13 17.81
N LYS A 129 0.19 2.37 16.86
CA LYS A 129 0.14 0.90 16.92
C LYS A 129 1.48 0.25 16.60
N ILE A 130 2.46 1.03 16.16
CA ILE A 130 3.76 0.52 15.73
C ILE A 130 4.70 0.37 16.92
N THR A 131 5.27 -0.83 17.06
CA THR A 131 6.26 -1.15 18.10
C THR A 131 7.67 -1.06 17.54
N ASP A 132 8.11 -2.09 16.83
CA ASP A 132 9.46 -2.25 16.29
C ASP A 132 9.46 -2.50 14.77
N GLY A 133 8.30 -2.41 14.12
CA GLY A 133 8.15 -2.63 12.69
C GLY A 133 8.22 -4.09 12.24
N VAL A 134 8.38 -5.06 13.16
CA VAL A 134 8.53 -6.48 12.80
C VAL A 134 7.26 -7.04 12.17
N ALA A 135 6.08 -6.70 12.73
CA ALA A 135 4.80 -7.13 12.16
C ALA A 135 4.60 -6.64 10.72
N GLN A 136 5.03 -5.41 10.42
CA GLN A 136 4.95 -4.83 9.08
C GLN A 136 5.90 -5.52 8.10
N ARG A 137 7.13 -5.81 8.54
CA ARG A 137 8.09 -6.57 7.73
C ARG A 137 7.56 -7.96 7.40
N ASP A 138 7.05 -8.67 8.40
CA ASP A 138 6.56 -10.05 8.23
C ASP A 138 5.30 -10.07 7.36
N ALA A 139 4.43 -9.06 7.46
CA ALA A 139 3.31 -8.88 6.54
C ALA A 139 3.77 -8.63 5.09
N ALA A 140 4.83 -7.85 4.88
CA ALA A 140 5.41 -7.67 3.54
C ALA A 140 6.00 -8.98 2.98
N ILE A 141 6.66 -9.78 3.81
CA ILE A 141 7.21 -11.09 3.40
C ILE A 141 6.07 -12.07 3.07
N LYS A 142 4.97 -12.06 3.85
CA LYS A 142 3.80 -12.92 3.63
C LYS A 142 3.21 -12.78 2.21
N ILE A 143 3.29 -11.59 1.61
CA ILE A 143 2.81 -11.33 0.25
C ILE A 143 3.90 -11.50 -0.84
N ASN A 144 4.97 -12.25 -0.52
CA ASN A 144 6.14 -12.49 -1.37
C ASN A 144 6.97 -11.22 -1.67
N GLY A 145 6.91 -10.22 -0.80
CA GLY A 145 7.87 -9.12 -0.77
C GLY A 145 9.22 -9.54 -0.19
N SER A 146 10.25 -8.75 -0.44
CA SER A 146 11.57 -8.94 0.20
C SER A 146 11.57 -8.49 1.67
N GLY A 147 10.66 -7.59 2.02
CA GLY A 147 10.49 -7.04 3.36
C GLY A 147 9.89 -5.63 3.32
N ALA A 148 9.72 -5.03 4.50
CA ALA A 148 9.36 -3.64 4.65
C ALA A 148 10.07 -3.05 5.87
N THR A 149 10.41 -1.76 5.75
CA THR A 149 10.94 -0.93 6.84
C THR A 149 9.91 0.13 7.16
N CYS A 150 9.72 0.40 8.45
CA CYS A 150 8.86 1.48 8.91
C CYS A 150 9.73 2.59 9.50
N LEU A 151 9.39 3.83 9.21
CA LEU A 151 10.04 5.02 9.71
C LEU A 151 8.98 5.94 10.30
N VAL A 152 9.18 6.41 11.53
CA VAL A 152 8.23 7.31 12.19
C VAL A 152 8.77 8.73 12.12
N PHE A 153 7.92 9.70 11.82
CA PHE A 153 8.27 11.11 11.90
C PHE A 153 7.98 11.64 13.30
N ASN A 154 9.02 12.12 14.00
CA ASN A 154 8.88 12.66 15.36
C ASN A 154 8.64 14.18 15.41
N GLY A 155 8.38 14.82 14.26
CA GLY A 155 8.26 16.27 14.11
C GLY A 155 9.52 16.98 13.61
N SER A 156 10.69 16.33 13.70
CA SER A 156 11.95 16.91 13.24
C SER A 156 12.75 15.97 12.33
N SER A 157 12.71 14.66 12.59
CA SER A 157 13.47 13.65 11.89
C SER A 157 12.66 12.37 11.69
N LEU A 158 13.14 11.52 10.77
CA LEU A 158 12.66 10.16 10.62
C LEU A 158 13.52 9.24 11.49
N VAL A 159 12.86 8.35 12.21
CA VAL A 159 13.52 7.41 13.13
C VAL A 159 12.98 6.01 12.92
N PHE A 160 13.82 5.01 13.19
CA PHE A 160 13.34 3.64 13.27
C PHE A 160 12.48 3.45 14.53
N PRO A 161 11.30 2.81 14.40
CA PRO A 161 10.50 2.47 15.57
C PRO A 161 11.28 1.45 16.42
N SER A 162 11.25 1.64 17.73
CA SER A 162 11.82 0.71 18.71
C SER A 162 10.76 0.41 19.76
N LYS A 163 10.92 -0.70 20.51
CA LYS A 163 9.99 -1.01 21.62
C LYS A 163 9.90 0.11 22.68
N PHE A 164 10.91 0.98 22.73
CA PHE A 164 11.00 2.13 23.62
C PHE A 164 10.45 3.43 23.00
N PHE A 165 10.01 3.39 21.74
CA PHE A 165 9.41 4.53 21.05
C PHE A 165 8.13 5.01 21.76
N ALA A 166 7.33 4.10 22.30
CA ALA A 166 6.15 4.42 23.10
C ALA A 166 6.49 4.96 24.51
N LEU A 167 7.75 4.86 24.94
CA LEU A 167 8.22 5.24 26.28
C LEU A 167 9.03 6.56 26.27
N GLY A 168 9.19 7.21 25.11
CA GLY A 168 9.82 8.54 25.00
C GLY A 168 11.33 8.57 25.22
N GLU A 169 12.03 7.44 25.09
CA GLU A 169 13.48 7.34 25.33
C GLU A 169 14.35 7.82 24.17
N ARG A 170 15.61 8.14 24.51
CA ARG A 170 16.55 9.00 23.76
C ARG A 170 17.44 8.28 22.73
N ASP A 171 17.44 6.95 22.69
CA ASP A 171 18.28 6.17 21.76
C ASP A 171 17.53 5.78 20.49
N LEU A 172 16.90 6.78 19.85
CA LEU A 172 16.28 6.59 18.54
C LEU A 172 17.35 6.66 17.46
N ILE A 173 17.39 5.66 16.59
CA ILE A 173 18.26 5.69 15.41
C ILE A 173 17.67 6.72 14.43
N VAL A 174 18.23 7.93 14.46
CA VAL A 174 17.87 9.03 13.57
C VAL A 174 18.46 8.79 12.18
N LEU A 175 17.63 8.91 11.16
CA LEU A 175 18.07 8.78 9.77
C LEU A 175 18.78 10.03 9.26
N ASP A 176 19.61 9.83 8.23
CA ASP A 176 20.24 10.90 7.47
C ASP A 176 19.16 11.90 6.97
N SER A 177 19.43 13.18 7.21
CA SER A 177 18.67 14.34 6.71
C SER A 177 18.33 14.27 5.21
N ASN A 178 19.17 13.62 4.39
CA ASN A 178 18.93 13.42 2.96
C ASN A 178 17.69 12.56 2.70
N ILE A 179 17.44 11.55 3.54
CA ILE A 179 16.29 10.67 3.42
C ILE A 179 15.01 11.41 3.79
N LEU A 180 15.05 12.21 4.88
CA LEU A 180 13.94 13.08 5.24
C LEU A 180 13.64 14.09 4.13
N ARG A 181 14.66 14.74 3.56
CA ARG A 181 14.50 15.69 2.45
C ARG A 181 13.88 15.03 1.22
N TYR A 182 14.30 13.80 0.90
CA TYR A 182 13.72 13.02 -0.19
C TYR A 182 12.22 12.80 0.03
N PHE A 183 11.82 12.26 1.19
CA PHE A 183 10.41 11.99 1.46
C PHE A 183 9.58 13.28 1.52
N ASN A 184 10.06 14.32 2.18
CA ASN A 184 9.40 15.63 2.19
C ASN A 184 9.16 16.15 0.77
N SER A 185 10.16 16.10 -0.11
CA SER A 185 10.02 16.51 -1.51
C SER A 185 8.95 15.69 -2.24
N GLN A 186 8.94 14.37 -2.08
CA GLN A 186 7.94 13.52 -2.72
C GLN A 186 6.51 13.76 -2.19
N ILE A 187 6.37 13.98 -0.89
CA ILE A 187 5.09 14.20 -0.20
C ILE A 187 4.53 15.59 -0.56
N MET A 188 5.36 16.64 -0.53
CA MET A 188 4.98 18.00 -0.90
C MET A 188 4.52 18.11 -2.36
N ARG A 189 5.14 17.37 -3.28
CA ARG A 189 4.69 17.28 -4.69
C ARG A 189 3.27 16.72 -4.84
N GLN A 190 2.70 16.12 -3.80
CA GLN A 190 1.32 15.64 -3.77
C GLN A 190 0.39 16.57 -2.98
N GLY A 191 0.86 17.74 -2.56
CA GLY A 191 0.09 18.70 -1.76
C GLY A 191 -0.11 18.25 -0.31
N LEU A 192 0.81 17.44 0.21
CA LEU A 192 0.77 16.87 1.56
C LEU A 192 1.99 17.33 2.36
N ASN A 193 1.91 17.20 3.68
CA ASN A 193 3.01 17.42 4.61
C ASN A 193 3.12 16.25 5.59
N LEU A 194 4.32 16.03 6.13
CA LEU A 194 4.52 15.13 7.27
C LEU A 194 4.04 15.79 8.56
N GLU A 195 3.29 15.03 9.35
CA GLU A 195 2.83 15.38 10.69
C GLU A 195 3.48 14.45 11.71
N ILE A 196 3.62 14.92 12.96
CA ILE A 196 4.12 14.09 14.06
C ILE A 196 3.34 12.77 14.10
N GLU A 197 4.05 11.66 14.31
CA GLU A 197 3.54 10.28 14.30
C GLU A 197 3.11 9.74 12.93
N ASP A 198 3.27 10.49 11.84
CA ASP A 198 3.16 9.91 10.50
C ASP A 198 4.22 8.81 10.31
N ILE A 199 3.82 7.75 9.63
CA ILE A 199 4.68 6.59 9.36
C ILE A 199 4.95 6.51 7.86
N ILE A 200 6.22 6.43 7.49
CA ILE A 200 6.64 6.10 6.14
C ILE A 200 7.01 4.63 6.10
N ILE A 201 6.33 3.87 5.25
CA ILE A 201 6.66 2.48 5.02
C ILE A 201 7.38 2.38 3.70
N VAL A 202 8.53 1.71 3.71
CA VAL A 202 9.35 1.44 2.53
C VAL A 202 9.41 -0.06 2.33
N GLY A 203 8.72 -0.56 1.30
CA GLY A 203 8.70 -1.98 0.96
C GLY A 203 9.55 -2.28 -0.26
N SER A 204 10.13 -3.48 -0.30
CA SER A 204 10.95 -3.95 -1.41
C SER A 204 10.47 -5.29 -1.98
N GLY A 205 10.84 -5.55 -3.23
CA GLY A 205 10.56 -6.81 -3.92
C GLY A 205 11.35 -6.98 -5.20
N GLU A 206 11.43 -8.20 -5.70
CA GLU A 206 12.18 -8.55 -6.92
C GLU A 206 11.66 -7.85 -8.18
N ASN A 207 10.40 -7.43 -8.18
CA ASN A 207 9.79 -6.65 -9.26
C ASN A 207 8.91 -5.51 -8.69
N PRO A 208 8.54 -4.51 -9.51
CA PRO A 208 7.75 -3.37 -9.05
C PRO A 208 6.41 -3.76 -8.42
N GLN A 209 5.74 -4.78 -8.94
CA GLN A 209 4.44 -5.23 -8.44
C GLN A 209 4.56 -5.87 -7.05
N LYS A 210 5.56 -6.73 -6.83
CA LYS A 210 5.89 -7.31 -5.52
C LYS A 210 6.21 -6.21 -4.51
N ALA A 211 7.05 -5.25 -4.89
CA ALA A 211 7.40 -4.13 -4.02
C ALA A 211 6.18 -3.28 -3.62
N ARG A 212 5.28 -3.01 -4.59
CA ARG A 212 4.05 -2.25 -4.34
C ARG A 212 3.08 -3.00 -3.42
N LEU A 213 2.88 -4.29 -3.65
CA LEU A 213 2.07 -5.16 -2.79
C LEU A 213 2.66 -5.27 -1.39
N ALA A 214 3.97 -5.50 -1.26
CA ALA A 214 4.67 -5.58 0.01
C ALA A 214 4.52 -4.31 0.84
N THR A 215 4.76 -3.15 0.20
CA THR A 215 4.61 -1.83 0.82
C THR A 215 3.19 -1.61 1.34
N LEU A 216 2.19 -1.89 0.50
CA LEU A 216 0.80 -1.69 0.89
C LEU A 216 0.38 -2.70 1.97
N ASN A 217 0.75 -3.97 1.86
CA ASN A 217 0.36 -4.98 2.85
C ASN A 217 0.90 -4.65 4.24
N ALA A 218 2.16 -4.19 4.32
CA ALA A 218 2.75 -3.66 5.54
C ALA A 218 1.91 -2.49 6.09
N ALA A 219 1.52 -1.54 5.25
CA ALA A 219 0.71 -0.39 5.66
C ALA A 219 -0.66 -0.76 6.21
N LEU A 220 -1.33 -1.75 5.61
CA LEU A 220 -2.67 -2.16 6.03
C LEU A 220 -2.68 -2.78 7.44
N THR A 221 -1.54 -3.27 7.95
CA THR A 221 -1.45 -3.78 9.33
C THR A 221 -1.59 -2.70 10.40
N LEU A 222 -1.43 -1.42 10.02
CA LEU A 222 -1.51 -0.28 10.94
C LEU A 222 -2.93 0.29 11.04
N LEU A 223 -3.87 -0.16 10.21
CA LEU A 223 -5.23 0.38 10.09
C LEU A 223 -6.30 -0.42 10.84
#